data_AF-A0A915E381-F1
#
_entry.id   AF-A0A915E381-F1
#
_cell.length_a   1.000
_cell.length_b   1.000
_cell.length_c   1.000
_cell.angle_alpha   90.00
_cell.angle_beta   90.00
_cell.angle_gamma   90.00
#
_symmetry.space_group_name_H-M   'P 1'
#
loop_
_entity.id
_entity.type
_entity.pdbx_description
1 polymer ?
#
loop_
_entity_poly.entity_id
_entity_poly.type
_entity_poly.pdbx_seq_one_letter_code
_entity_poly.pdbx_strand_id
1 'polypeptide(L)'
;MQRYRKSRKSIFQKVHFYLKFENKQSFPTMAEKPDKLPDDTDWQTYKQFYEKVYEDPEEEKMRQEIFLVKQKNILEHNERYRQHKESYAIGLNYMSDQTREEWAKLRRPLPDCRDSMTPEELLKFTKVLKEDNQ
;
A
#
# COMPACT_ATOMS: atom_id res chain seq x y z
N MET A 1 26.59 -37.15 -50.06
CA MET A 1 25.75 -36.12 -49.39
C MET A 1 25.17 -36.69 -48.10
N GLN A 2 25.90 -36.56 -46.97
CA GLN A 2 25.43 -37.06 -45.67
C GLN A 2 24.46 -36.05 -45.03
N ARG A 3 23.23 -36.48 -44.75
CA ARG A 3 22.20 -35.66 -44.10
C ARG A 3 22.42 -35.65 -42.59
N TYR A 4 22.81 -34.51 -42.06
CA TYR A 4 23.02 -34.27 -40.63
C TYR A 4 21.69 -34.40 -39.84
N ARG A 5 21.56 -35.42 -38.99
CA ARG A 5 20.45 -35.58 -38.03
C ARG A 5 20.73 -34.71 -36.81
N LYS A 6 20.15 -33.49 -36.74
CA LYS A 6 20.10 -32.72 -35.49
C LYS A 6 19.17 -33.46 -34.51
N SER A 7 19.77 -34.13 -33.52
CA SER A 7 19.08 -34.71 -32.37
C SER A 7 18.24 -33.64 -31.67
N ARG A 8 16.91 -33.85 -31.61
CA ARG A 8 15.99 -33.00 -30.85
C ARG A 8 16.23 -33.30 -29.37
N LYS A 9 17.02 -32.44 -28.69
CA LYS A 9 17.19 -32.51 -27.23
C LYS A 9 15.80 -32.43 -26.59
N SER A 10 15.48 -33.45 -25.79
CA SER A 10 14.17 -33.63 -25.17
C SER A 10 13.80 -32.43 -24.30
N ILE A 11 12.54 -31.99 -24.40
CA ILE A 11 11.97 -30.93 -23.56
C ILE A 11 12.23 -31.21 -22.07
N PHE A 12 12.27 -32.49 -21.68
CA PHE A 12 12.58 -32.93 -20.33
C PHE A 12 14.01 -32.63 -19.86
N GLN A 13 15.01 -32.58 -20.75
CA GLN A 13 16.36 -32.12 -20.39
C GLN A 13 16.40 -30.61 -20.18
N LYS A 14 15.55 -29.86 -20.89
CA LYS A 14 15.41 -28.41 -20.71
C LYS A 14 14.72 -28.11 -19.36
N VAL A 15 13.67 -28.86 -18.99
CA VAL A 15 13.00 -28.73 -17.67
C VAL A 15 13.93 -29.13 -16.52
N HIS A 16 14.77 -30.16 -16.70
CA HIS A 16 15.71 -30.58 -15.66
C HIS A 16 16.81 -29.52 -15.38
N PHE A 17 17.15 -28.67 -16.35
CA PHE A 17 18.04 -27.53 -16.13
C PHE A 17 17.41 -26.47 -15.20
N TYR A 18 16.09 -26.28 -15.25
CA TYR A 18 15.39 -25.28 -14.43
C TYR A 18 15.05 -25.75 -13.00
N LEU A 19 15.13 -27.05 -12.71
CA LEU A 19 14.82 -27.59 -11.38
C LEU A 19 16.05 -27.94 -10.53
N LYS A 20 17.26 -27.56 -10.99
CA LYS A 20 18.52 -27.64 -10.22
C LYS A 20 18.91 -26.30 -9.58
N PHE A 21 17.95 -25.41 -9.36
CA PHE A 21 18.17 -24.11 -8.75
C PHE A 21 17.69 -24.09 -7.29
N GLU A 22 18.09 -25.08 -6.50
CA GLU A 22 17.96 -25.08 -5.05
C GLU A 22 19.35 -25.08 -4.40
N ASN A 23 20.02 -23.93 -4.41
CA ASN A 23 20.77 -23.40 -3.27
C ASN A 23 21.48 -22.09 -3.65
N LYS A 24 21.04 -20.99 -3.01
CA LYS A 24 21.83 -19.80 -2.65
C LYS A 24 22.53 -19.06 -3.79
N GLN A 25 21.75 -18.50 -4.70
CA GLN A 25 22.10 -17.24 -5.37
C GLN A 25 20.83 -16.40 -5.39
N SER A 26 20.67 -15.52 -4.40
CA SER A 26 19.79 -14.38 -4.57
C SER A 26 20.28 -13.63 -5.81
N PHE A 27 19.45 -13.53 -6.84
CA PHE A 27 19.71 -12.61 -7.94
C PHE A 27 19.82 -11.20 -7.32
N PRO A 28 20.86 -10.40 -7.61
CA PRO A 28 20.86 -9.00 -7.21
C PRO A 28 19.81 -8.28 -8.07
N THR A 29 18.56 -8.29 -7.59
CA THR A 29 17.55 -7.34 -8.04
C THR A 29 18.01 -5.96 -7.62
N MET A 30 17.98 -5.03 -8.57
CA MET A 30 18.44 -3.65 -8.42
C MET A 30 17.73 -2.97 -7.24
N ALA A 31 18.33 -2.96 -6.06
CA ALA A 31 17.92 -2.23 -4.85
C ALA A 31 16.42 -1.84 -4.81
N GLU A 32 15.53 -2.83 -4.90
CA GLU A 32 14.10 -2.59 -4.80
C GLU A 32 13.83 -2.24 -3.34
N LYS A 33 13.42 -0.98 -3.14
CA LYS A 33 13.01 -0.46 -1.84
C LYS A 33 11.99 -1.43 -1.22
N PRO A 34 12.16 -1.87 0.04
CA PRO A 34 11.25 -2.86 0.62
C PRO A 34 9.82 -2.33 0.62
N ASP A 35 8.82 -3.14 0.29
CA ASP A 35 7.43 -2.67 0.16
C ASP A 35 6.84 -2.08 1.46
N LYS A 36 7.41 -2.44 2.62
CA LYS A 36 6.95 -2.03 3.96
C LYS A 36 8.12 -1.81 4.90
N LEU A 37 8.02 -0.80 5.75
CA LEU A 37 8.95 -0.56 6.85
C LEU A 37 8.58 -1.40 8.08
N PRO A 38 9.57 -1.83 8.88
CA PRO A 38 9.34 -2.37 10.22
C PRO A 38 8.62 -1.37 11.13
N ASP A 39 7.85 -1.84 12.11
CA ASP A 39 7.13 -0.96 13.03
C ASP A 39 8.07 -0.14 13.93
N ASP A 40 9.22 -0.71 14.30
CA ASP A 40 10.25 -0.11 15.17
C ASP A 40 11.35 0.63 14.37
N THR A 41 10.94 1.36 13.33
CA THR A 41 11.86 2.11 12.47
C THR A 41 12.22 3.47 13.07
N ASP A 42 13.50 3.83 13.03
CA ASP A 42 13.97 5.18 13.36
C ASP A 42 13.44 6.28 12.42
N TRP A 43 13.31 7.50 12.95
CA TRP A 43 12.87 8.69 12.20
C TRP A 43 13.66 8.94 10.91
N GLN A 44 14.99 8.76 10.94
CA GLN A 44 15.84 9.02 9.77
C GLN A 44 15.57 8.00 8.65
N THR A 45 15.42 6.73 9.01
CA THR A 45 15.08 5.66 8.06
C THR A 45 13.68 5.87 7.48
N TYR A 46 12.71 6.31 8.30
CA TYR A 46 11.38 6.70 7.83
C TYR A 46 11.45 7.81 6.79
N LYS A 47 12.19 8.90 7.06
CA LYS A 47 12.34 10.01 6.12
C LYS A 47 13.01 9.58 4.82
N GLN A 48 14.09 8.81 4.91
CA GLN A 48 14.80 8.31 3.73
C GLN A 48 13.90 7.38 2.90
N PHE A 49 13.08 6.57 3.57
CA PHE A 49 12.15 5.69 2.91
C PHE A 49 10.98 6.46 2.27
N TYR A 50 10.38 7.46 2.91
CA TYR A 50 9.29 8.21 2.26
C TYR A 50 9.77 9.45 1.48
N GLU A 51 11.09 9.60 1.33
CA GLU A 51 11.73 10.73 0.63
C GLU A 51 11.20 12.09 1.14
N LYS A 52 11.03 12.17 2.46
CA LYS A 52 10.49 13.34 3.15
C LYS A 52 11.58 14.38 3.36
N VAL A 53 11.30 15.60 2.92
CA VAL A 53 12.14 16.78 3.14
C VAL A 53 11.25 17.86 3.77
N TYR A 54 11.71 18.42 4.89
CA TYR A 54 11.06 19.53 5.58
C TYR A 54 12.00 20.72 5.52
N GLU A 55 11.47 21.90 5.18
CA GLU A 55 12.28 23.12 5.01
C GLU A 55 12.61 23.75 6.38
N ASP A 56 11.65 23.72 7.30
CA ASP A 56 11.77 24.34 8.61
C ASP A 56 12.16 23.34 9.71
N PRO A 57 13.12 23.69 10.58
CA PRO A 57 13.53 22.83 11.69
C PRO A 57 12.44 22.70 12.77
N GLU A 58 11.59 23.73 12.93
CA GLU A 58 10.45 23.67 13.83
C GLU A 58 9.37 22.70 13.32
N GLU A 59 9.12 22.71 12.00
CA GLU A 59 8.21 21.74 11.38
C GLU A 59 8.75 20.31 11.54
N GLU A 60 10.04 20.10 11.25
CA GLU A 60 10.64 18.76 11.39
C GLU A 60 10.47 18.21 12.80
N LYS A 61 10.68 19.04 13.83
CA LYS A 61 10.49 18.63 15.22
C LYS A 61 9.03 18.25 15.51
N MET A 62 8.07 19.07 15.07
CA MET A 62 6.64 18.77 15.22
C MET A 62 6.27 17.45 14.52
N ARG A 63 6.76 17.24 13.28
CA ARG A 63 6.53 16.02 12.49
C ARG A 63 7.14 14.78 13.16
N GLN A 64 8.33 14.93 13.74
CA GLN A 64 9.00 13.87 14.50
C GLN A 64 8.20 13.50 15.75
N GLU A 65 7.68 14.47 16.50
CA GLU A 65 6.83 14.21 17.67
C GLU A 65 5.55 13.44 17.29
N ILE A 66 4.89 13.83 16.20
CA ILE A 66 3.71 13.12 15.66
C ILE A 66 4.08 11.68 15.28
N PHE A 67 5.20 11.50 14.57
CA PHE A 67 5.68 10.19 14.15
C PHE A 67 5.92 9.26 15.35
N LEU A 68 6.58 9.73 16.40
CA LEU A 68 6.85 8.93 17.61
C LEU A 68 5.54 8.49 18.29
N VAL A 69 4.55 9.39 18.35
CA VAL A 69 3.23 9.06 18.90
C VAL A 69 2.53 7.99 18.04
N LYS A 70 2.60 8.09 16.70
CA LYS A 70 2.02 7.10 15.80
C LYS A 70 2.70 5.75 15.91
N GLN A 71 4.04 5.72 15.96
CA GLN A 71 4.82 4.51 16.13
C GLN A 71 4.45 3.78 17.42
N LYS A 72 4.37 4.50 18.55
CA LYS A 72 3.94 3.92 19.83
C LYS A 72 2.55 3.28 19.73
N ASN A 73 1.59 3.97 19.12
CA ASN A 73 0.24 3.44 18.93
C ASN A 73 0.22 2.16 18.05
N ILE A 74 1.07 2.11 17.02
CA ILE A 74 1.21 0.94 16.15
C ILE A 74 1.75 -0.24 16.95
N LEU A 75 2.82 -0.04 17.71
CA LEU A 75 3.42 -1.10 18.54
C LEU A 75 2.41 -1.64 19.57
N GLU A 76 1.67 -0.75 20.24
CA GLU A 76 0.65 -1.15 21.20
C GLU A 76 -0.53 -1.89 20.55
N HIS A 77 -0.99 -1.46 19.37
CA HIS A 77 -2.05 -2.15 18.63
C HIS A 77 -1.58 -3.50 18.11
N ASN A 78 -0.37 -3.59 17.57
CA ASN A 78 0.19 -4.84 17.07
C ASN A 78 0.46 -5.83 18.20
N GLU A 79 0.78 -5.37 19.40
CA GLU A 79 0.81 -6.22 20.59
C GLU A 79 -0.58 -6.79 20.94
N ARG A 80 -1.63 -5.96 20.89
CA ARG A 80 -3.02 -6.45 21.07
C ARG A 80 -3.45 -7.41 19.95
N TYR A 81 -3.02 -7.16 18.72
CA TYR A 81 -3.23 -8.07 17.58
C TYR A 81 -2.56 -9.43 17.80
N ARG A 82 -1.31 -9.45 18.28
CA ARG A 82 -0.62 -10.71 18.66
C ARG A 82 -1.37 -11.48 19.75
N GLN A 83 -2.05 -10.77 20.65
CA GLN A 83 -2.92 -11.34 21.68
C GLN A 83 -4.32 -11.70 21.17
N HIS A 84 -4.58 -11.60 19.85
CA HIS A 84 -5.87 -11.86 19.21
C HIS A 84 -7.04 -10.99 19.75
N LYS A 85 -6.73 -9.83 20.32
CA LYS A 85 -7.74 -8.86 20.81
C LYS A 85 -8.20 -7.90 19.71
N GLU A 86 -7.41 -7.78 18.64
CA GLU A 86 -7.70 -6.97 17.47
C GLU A 86 -7.67 -7.89 16.24
N SER A 87 -8.44 -7.58 15.21
CA SER A 87 -8.55 -8.41 14.00
C SER A 87 -7.53 -8.08 12.91
N TYR A 88 -6.82 -6.97 13.04
CA TYR A 88 -5.87 -6.46 12.05
C TYR A 88 -4.60 -5.96 12.72
N ALA A 89 -3.52 -5.88 11.94
CA ALA A 89 -2.30 -5.19 12.31
C ALA A 89 -2.24 -3.84 11.61
N ILE A 90 -1.55 -2.88 12.23
CA ILE A 90 -1.26 -1.57 11.65
C ILE A 90 0.22 -1.55 11.31
N GLY A 91 0.61 -0.80 10.27
CA GLY A 91 2.02 -0.57 9.94
C GLY A 91 2.29 0.91 9.74
N LEU A 92 3.58 1.26 9.78
CA LEU A 92 4.02 2.60 9.39
C LEU A 92 3.69 2.86 7.92
N ASN A 93 3.14 4.04 7.66
CA ASN A 93 2.75 4.51 6.33
C ASN A 93 3.30 5.93 6.06
N TYR A 94 3.16 6.40 4.82
CA TYR A 94 3.63 7.72 4.40
C TYR A 94 2.91 8.92 5.07
N MET A 95 1.83 8.66 5.80
CA MET A 95 1.02 9.63 6.57
C MET A 95 1.31 9.56 8.08
N SER A 96 2.35 8.83 8.51
CA SER A 96 2.66 8.67 9.94
C SER A 96 3.17 9.97 10.58
N ASP A 97 3.51 10.97 9.76
CA ASP A 97 3.89 12.34 10.14
C ASP A 97 2.70 13.33 10.10
N GLN A 98 1.48 12.87 9.82
CA GLN A 98 0.29 13.72 9.69
C GLN A 98 -0.64 13.64 10.91
N THR A 99 -1.19 14.81 11.24
CA THR A 99 -2.26 14.95 12.24
C THR A 99 -3.62 14.51 11.70
N ARG A 100 -4.58 14.28 12.59
CA ARG A 100 -5.93 13.87 12.20
C ARG A 100 -6.65 15.00 11.46
N GLU A 101 -6.37 16.23 11.83
CA GLU A 101 -6.95 17.46 11.29
C GLU A 101 -6.45 17.70 9.86
N GLU A 102 -5.16 17.52 9.61
CA GLU A 102 -4.59 17.54 8.26
C GLU A 102 -5.19 16.45 7.39
N TRP A 103 -5.29 15.23 7.93
CA TRP A 103 -5.90 14.11 7.22
C TRP A 103 -7.39 14.36 6.90
N ALA A 104 -8.12 15.04 7.81
CA ALA A 104 -9.51 15.41 7.58
C ALA A 104 -9.65 16.45 6.48
N LYS A 105 -8.74 17.42 6.37
CA LYS A 105 -8.73 18.41 5.27
C LYS A 105 -8.46 17.77 3.91
N LEU A 106 -7.60 16.73 3.87
CA LEU A 106 -7.33 15.98 2.64
C LEU A 106 -8.54 15.14 2.20
N ARG A 107 -9.37 14.70 3.16
CA ARG A 107 -10.59 13.96 2.85
C ARG A 107 -11.66 14.92 2.34
N ARG A 108 -11.75 15.03 1.02
CA ARG A 108 -12.93 15.64 0.40
C ARG A 108 -14.15 14.78 0.75
N PRO A 109 -15.26 15.36 1.25
CA PRO A 109 -16.52 14.64 1.28
C PRO A 109 -16.77 14.13 -0.13
N LEU A 110 -17.07 12.84 -0.27
CA LEU A 110 -17.59 12.34 -1.53
C LEU A 110 -18.84 13.17 -1.81
N PRO A 111 -18.94 13.84 -2.98
CA PRO A 111 -20.18 14.50 -3.35
C PRO A 111 -21.28 13.43 -3.26
N ASP A 112 -22.40 13.76 -2.61
CA ASP A 112 -23.57 12.90 -2.65
C ASP A 112 -23.85 12.65 -4.14
N CYS A 113 -24.13 11.40 -4.52
CA CYS A 113 -24.36 11.05 -5.92
C CYS A 113 -25.57 11.82 -6.51
N ARG A 114 -26.39 12.43 -5.65
CA ARG A 114 -27.46 13.38 -6.02
C ARG A 114 -26.98 14.77 -6.39
N ASP A 115 -25.90 15.26 -5.80
CA ASP A 115 -25.39 16.62 -6.07
C ASP A 115 -24.62 16.69 -7.38
N SER A 116 -24.15 15.55 -7.89
CA SER A 116 -23.50 15.43 -9.20
C SER A 116 -24.48 15.15 -10.35
N MET A 117 -25.76 14.90 -10.05
CA MET A 117 -26.80 14.75 -11.08
C MET A 117 -27.34 16.11 -11.50
N THR A 118 -27.51 16.29 -12.79
CA THR A 118 -28.25 17.43 -13.32
C THR A 118 -29.73 17.33 -12.89
N PRO A 119 -30.45 18.46 -12.75
CA PRO A 119 -31.88 18.44 -12.40
C PRO A 119 -32.74 17.54 -13.32
N GLU A 120 -32.31 17.35 -14.57
CA GLU A 120 -32.97 16.48 -15.56
C GLU A 120 -32.78 14.99 -15.25
N GLU A 121 -31.60 14.59 -14.76
CA GLU A 121 -31.31 13.22 -14.35
C GLU A 121 -32.06 12.84 -13.07
N LEU A 122 -32.20 13.77 -12.12
CA LEU A 122 -33.01 13.58 -10.90
C LEU A 122 -34.50 13.38 -11.22
N LEU A 123 -34.99 14.00 -12.28
CA LEU A 123 -36.37 13.83 -12.75
C LEU A 123 -36.61 12.42 -13.33
N LYS A 124 -35.56 11.77 -13.86
CA LYS A 124 -35.64 10.40 -14.38
C LYS A 124 -35.80 9.37 -13.26
N PHE A 125 -35.20 9.61 -12.09
CA PHE A 125 -35.34 8.72 -10.92
C PHE A 125 -36.67 8.91 -10.19
N THR A 126 -37.21 10.12 -10.14
CA THR A 126 -38.46 10.41 -9.41
C THR A 126 -39.73 9.98 -10.15
N LYS A 127 -39.68 9.87 -11.49
CA LYS A 127 -40.79 9.39 -12.31
C LYS A 127 -41.07 7.89 -12.18
N VAL A 128 -40.04 7.09 -11.86
CA VAL A 128 -40.19 5.62 -11.68
C VAL A 128 -41.04 5.27 -10.45
N LEU A 129 -41.05 6.10 -9.40
CA LEU A 129 -41.77 5.80 -8.16
C LEU A 129 -43.25 6.22 -8.16
N LYS A 130 -43.74 6.87 -9.23
CA LYS A 130 -45.13 7.36 -9.31
C LYS A 130 -46.06 6.48 -10.14
N GLU A 131 -45.53 5.52 -10.89
CA GLU A 131 -46.32 4.70 -11.82
C GLU A 131 -46.79 3.35 -11.22
N ASP A 132 -46.20 2.89 -10.12
CA ASP A 132 -46.56 1.61 -9.48
C ASP A 132 -47.68 1.70 -8.42
N ASN A 133 -48.36 2.85 -8.30
CA ASN A 133 -49.39 3.07 -7.28
C ASN A 133 -50.72 3.58 -7.85
N GLN A 134 -51.14 2.99 -8.98
CA GLN A 134 -52.49 3.12 -9.54
C GLN A 134 -53.04 1.76 -9.95
#